data_AF-A0A963CP00-F1
#
_entry.id   AF-A0A963CP00-F1
#
_cell.length_a   1.000
_cell.length_b   1.000
_cell.length_c   1.000
_cell.angle_alpha   90.00
_cell.angle_beta   90.00
_cell.angle_gamma   90.00
#
_symmetry.space_group_name_H-M   'P 1'
#
loop_
_entity.id
_entity.type
_entity.pdbx_description
1 polymer ?
#
loop_
_entity_poly.entity_id
_entity_poly.type
_entity_poly.pdbx_seq_one_letter_code
_entity_poly.pdbx_strand_id
1 'polypeptide(L)'
;MKWMPVRFASAIALLWLVSPLLPAAASVGQINGQHRLCDRIELLYKTGQLNIQGEVVTADSLIPELYNRNGYSPIWQREQNMNDLLDMIQSSFEEGLTPADYHQTALIRMLERHRAGAMTPCERADLDILLTDALLRLGYHLLYGKVNPRDLDADWNLKREIYDKDPVDLMQSAIDSDSLKGFLQQFMPVLPVYTRMKQALAEYRAIKARGGWPQIPSGATIKPGEREPRVALIRELLRITGDLADETPAADPMHYDVQLEQAVIRFQKRHALEMDGAVG
;
A
#
# COMPACT_ATOMS: atom_id res chain seq x y z
N MET A 1 -19.13 31.41 24.34
CA MET A 1 -19.53 30.12 24.94
C MET A 1 -18.31 29.48 25.56
N LYS A 2 -18.20 29.55 26.89
CA LYS A 2 -17.11 28.99 27.70
C LYS A 2 -17.45 27.52 27.99
N TRP A 3 -16.56 26.60 27.67
CA TRP A 3 -16.65 25.21 28.12
C TRP A 3 -15.98 25.11 29.50
N MET A 4 -16.73 24.56 30.46
CA MET A 4 -16.32 24.33 31.85
C MET A 4 -15.42 23.09 31.95
N PRO A 5 -14.49 23.04 32.93
CA PRO A 5 -13.74 21.84 33.24
C PRO A 5 -14.60 20.87 34.06
N VAL A 6 -14.67 19.60 33.65
CA VAL A 6 -15.29 18.54 34.44
C VAL A 6 -14.36 18.20 35.61
N ARG A 7 -14.86 18.36 36.84
CA ARG A 7 -14.17 18.00 38.08
C ARG A 7 -14.38 16.51 38.35
N PHE A 8 -13.30 15.80 38.63
CA PHE A 8 -13.35 14.44 39.18
C PHE A 8 -13.98 14.45 40.58
N ALA A 9 -15.05 13.68 40.77
CA ALA A 9 -15.61 13.39 42.09
C ALA A 9 -15.13 12.01 42.54
N SER A 10 -14.49 11.98 43.71
CA SER A 10 -14.10 10.75 44.41
C SER A 10 -15.34 10.03 44.93
N ALA A 11 -15.56 8.79 44.48
CA ALA A 11 -16.53 7.89 45.09
C ALA A 11 -15.78 6.66 45.64
N ILE A 12 -15.66 6.63 46.97
CA ILE A 12 -15.21 5.46 47.74
C ILE A 12 -16.40 4.50 47.80
N ALA A 13 -16.28 3.33 47.19
CA ALA A 13 -17.23 2.23 47.37
C ALA A 13 -16.48 1.02 47.96
N LEU A 14 -16.87 0.64 49.18
CA LEU A 14 -16.31 -0.49 49.92
C LEU A 14 -16.86 -1.83 49.40
N LEU A 15 -15.91 -2.72 49.08
CA LEU A 15 -15.93 -4.19 49.02
C LEU A 15 -17.21 -4.94 49.42
N TRP A 16 -17.64 -5.83 48.53
CA TRP A 16 -18.00 -7.21 48.90
C TRP A 16 -17.11 -8.18 48.11
N LEU A 17 -16.31 -8.95 48.85
CA LEU A 17 -15.42 -10.00 48.37
C LEU A 17 -16.23 -11.21 47.92
N VAL A 18 -16.31 -11.40 46.61
CA VAL A 18 -16.42 -12.74 46.01
C VAL A 18 -15.28 -12.81 45.02
N SER A 19 -14.14 -13.35 45.46
CA SER A 19 -12.99 -13.61 44.59
C SER A 19 -13.26 -14.87 43.77
N PRO A 20 -13.58 -14.79 42.47
CA PRO A 20 -13.21 -15.90 41.61
C PRO A 20 -11.68 -15.93 41.58
N LEU A 21 -11.08 -17.10 41.78
CA LEU A 21 -9.66 -17.33 41.50
C LEU A 21 -9.39 -16.95 40.02
N LEU A 22 -8.99 -15.70 39.79
CA LEU A 22 -8.30 -15.29 38.58
C LEU A 22 -6.92 -15.94 38.62
N PRO A 23 -6.43 -16.54 37.53
CA PRO A 23 -5.04 -16.99 37.46
C PRO A 23 -4.13 -15.77 37.64
N ALA A 24 -3.43 -15.72 38.77
CA ALA A 24 -2.50 -14.66 39.19
C ALA A 24 -1.17 -14.68 38.40
N ALA A 25 -1.27 -14.73 37.08
CA ALA A 25 -0.12 -14.75 36.18
C ALA A 25 -0.44 -14.07 34.85
N ALA A 26 -0.98 -12.85 34.87
CA ALA A 26 -0.58 -11.91 33.83
C ALA A 26 0.94 -11.75 33.99
N SER A 27 1.72 -12.35 33.09
CA SER A 27 3.18 -12.41 33.23
C SER A 27 3.77 -10.99 33.39
N VAL A 28 4.80 -10.81 34.21
CA VAL A 28 5.48 -9.51 34.40
C VAL A 28 5.87 -8.86 33.07
N GLY A 29 6.18 -9.67 32.05
CA GLY A 29 6.46 -9.21 30.69
C GLY A 29 5.26 -8.56 29.98
N GLN A 30 4.04 -9.05 30.22
CA GLN A 30 2.80 -8.51 29.64
C GLN A 30 2.41 -7.18 30.28
N ILE A 31 2.52 -7.07 31.61
CA ILE A 31 2.27 -5.82 32.35
C ILE A 31 3.27 -4.73 31.91
N ASN A 32 4.55 -5.10 31.76
CA ASN A 32 5.56 -4.17 31.27
C ASN A 32 5.27 -3.73 29.83
N GLY A 33 4.80 -4.63 28.95
CA GLY A 33 4.43 -4.28 27.57
C GLY A 33 3.27 -3.29 27.50
N GLN A 34 2.21 -3.52 28.28
CA GLN A 34 1.03 -2.66 28.32
C GLN A 34 1.36 -1.25 28.83
N HIS A 35 2.22 -1.14 29.87
CA HIS A 35 2.68 0.16 30.36
C HIS A 35 3.46 0.92 29.29
N ARG A 36 4.33 0.22 28.54
CA ARG A 36 5.11 0.83 27.45
C ARG A 36 4.22 1.28 26.29
N LEU A 37 3.20 0.50 25.93
CA LEU A 37 2.21 0.94 24.94
C LEU A 37 1.51 2.22 25.40
N CYS A 38 1.02 2.26 26.64
CA CYS A 38 0.38 3.45 27.20
C CYS A 38 1.29 4.69 27.10
N ASP A 39 2.55 4.60 27.54
CA ASP A 39 3.49 5.73 27.48
C ASP A 39 3.71 6.24 26.04
N ARG A 40 3.87 5.32 25.08
CA ARG A 40 4.11 5.64 23.66
C ARG A 40 2.89 6.27 23.00
N ILE A 41 1.70 5.74 23.29
CA ILE A 41 0.44 6.26 22.78
C ILE A 41 0.11 7.62 23.39
N GLU A 42 0.37 7.82 24.68
CA GLU A 42 0.19 9.11 25.33
C GLU A 42 1.13 10.17 24.74
N LEU A 43 2.37 9.79 24.42
CA LEU A 43 3.30 10.67 23.70
C LEU A 43 2.72 11.06 22.33
N LEU A 44 2.30 10.08 21.51
CA LEU A 44 1.70 10.34 20.19
C LEU A 44 0.47 11.25 20.30
N TYR A 45 -0.42 11.00 21.25
CA TYR A 45 -1.62 11.81 21.48
C TYR A 45 -1.28 13.26 21.86
N LYS A 46 -0.27 13.48 22.70
CA LYS A 46 0.11 14.82 23.16
C LYS A 46 0.86 15.63 22.10
N THR A 47 1.71 14.99 21.31
CA THR A 47 2.62 15.70 20.38
C THR A 47 2.17 15.63 18.92
N GLY A 48 1.27 14.70 18.57
CA GLY A 48 0.96 14.34 17.18
C GLY A 48 2.15 13.68 16.46
N GLN A 49 3.22 13.31 17.18
CA GLN A 49 4.47 12.86 16.58
C GLN A 49 5.04 11.67 17.34
N LEU A 50 5.26 10.58 16.61
CA LEU A 50 5.95 9.41 17.12
C LEU A 50 6.90 8.89 16.04
N ASN A 51 8.18 8.80 16.39
CA ASN A 51 9.18 8.14 15.57
C ASN A 51 9.55 6.79 16.20
N ILE A 52 9.63 5.75 15.38
CA ILE A 52 10.02 4.39 15.74
C ILE A 52 11.14 3.96 14.79
N GLN A 53 12.37 3.86 15.28
CA GLN A 53 13.53 3.41 14.49
C GLN A 53 13.72 4.14 13.15
N GLY A 54 13.41 5.45 13.11
CA GLY A 54 13.48 6.28 11.89
C GLY A 54 12.14 6.42 11.17
N GLU A 55 11.16 5.57 11.46
CA GLU A 55 9.83 5.59 10.85
C GLU A 55 8.90 6.58 11.56
N VAL A 56 8.23 7.44 10.80
CA VAL A 56 7.22 8.36 11.34
C VAL A 56 5.85 7.70 11.29
N VAL A 57 5.19 7.58 12.44
CA VAL A 57 3.80 7.14 12.56
C VAL A 57 2.88 8.28 12.11
N THR A 58 1.90 8.02 11.24
CA THR A 58 1.02 9.07 10.70
C THR A 58 -0.46 8.89 11.01
N ALA A 59 -0.90 7.71 11.45
CA ALA A 59 -2.26 7.53 11.96
C ALA A 59 -2.37 8.06 13.40
N ASP A 60 -1.92 9.30 13.61
CA ASP A 60 -1.73 9.98 14.89
C ASP A 60 -3.03 10.22 15.67
N SER A 61 -4.16 10.31 14.97
CA SER A 61 -5.50 10.46 15.55
C SER A 61 -6.17 9.12 15.82
N LEU A 62 -6.06 8.14 14.92
CA LEU A 62 -6.74 6.84 15.03
C LEU A 62 -6.06 5.89 16.01
N ILE A 63 -4.72 5.87 16.03
CA ILE A 63 -3.97 4.94 16.90
C ILE A 63 -4.28 5.20 18.38
N PRO A 64 -4.23 6.45 18.91
CA PRO A 64 -4.57 6.68 20.30
C PRO A 64 -5.99 6.26 20.68
N GLU A 65 -6.95 6.50 19.79
CA GLU A 65 -8.34 6.09 20.01
C GLU A 65 -8.46 4.56 20.10
N LEU A 66 -7.84 3.84 19.16
CA LEU A 66 -7.84 2.38 19.13
C LEU A 66 -7.24 1.77 20.41
N TYR A 67 -6.04 2.21 20.80
CA TYR A 67 -5.39 1.66 21.99
C TYR A 67 -6.09 2.07 23.29
N ASN A 68 -6.73 3.24 23.34
CA ASN A 68 -7.57 3.61 24.48
C ASN A 68 -8.78 2.67 24.60
N ARG A 69 -9.46 2.33 23.48
CA ARG A 69 -10.58 1.37 23.48
C ARG A 69 -10.12 -0.05 23.86
N ASN A 70 -8.93 -0.48 23.44
CA ASN A 70 -8.37 -1.80 23.75
C ASN A 70 -7.65 -1.87 25.12
N GLY A 71 -7.74 -0.82 25.94
CA GLY A 71 -7.08 -0.77 27.26
C GLY A 71 -5.55 -0.90 27.20
N TYR A 72 -4.92 -0.44 26.12
CA TYR A 72 -3.48 -0.50 25.85
C TYR A 72 -2.89 -1.91 25.78
N SER A 73 -3.73 -2.92 25.53
CA SER A 73 -3.25 -4.28 25.32
C SER A 73 -2.60 -4.44 23.93
N PRO A 74 -1.57 -5.30 23.77
CA PRO A 74 -1.01 -5.60 22.46
C PRO A 74 -2.07 -6.17 21.51
N ILE A 75 -2.15 -5.60 20.31
CA ILE A 75 -3.09 -5.99 19.26
C ILE A 75 -2.56 -7.21 18.49
N TRP A 76 -1.27 -7.20 18.17
CA TRP A 76 -0.65 -8.19 17.29
C TRP A 76 -0.12 -9.37 18.10
N GLN A 77 -1.03 -10.26 18.51
CA GLN A 77 -0.67 -11.46 19.28
C GLN A 77 -0.52 -12.72 18.41
N ARG A 78 -1.20 -12.75 17.26
CA ARG A 78 -1.16 -13.88 16.33
C ARG A 78 -0.04 -13.66 15.31
N GLU A 79 0.95 -14.56 15.29
CA GLU A 79 2.04 -14.50 14.31
C GLU A 79 1.52 -14.54 12.86
N GLN A 80 0.44 -15.30 12.62
CA GLN A 80 -0.21 -15.34 11.31
C GLN A 80 -0.66 -13.96 10.82
N ASN A 81 -1.25 -13.12 11.69
CA ASN A 81 -1.71 -11.79 11.31
C ASN A 81 -0.52 -10.88 10.94
N MET A 82 0.60 -10.99 11.66
CA MET A 82 1.81 -10.24 11.35
C MET A 82 2.38 -10.65 9.98
N ASN A 83 2.41 -11.96 9.70
CA ASN A 83 2.88 -12.49 8.42
C ASN A 83 1.95 -12.08 7.28
N ASP A 84 0.63 -12.20 7.47
CA ASP A 84 -0.38 -11.76 6.51
C ASP A 84 -0.19 -10.28 6.17
N LEU A 85 -0.02 -9.41 7.18
CA LEU A 85 0.21 -7.98 6.94
C LEU A 85 1.50 -7.75 6.17
N LEU A 86 2.60 -8.41 6.54
CA LEU A 86 3.88 -8.24 5.85
C LEU A 86 3.79 -8.68 4.37
N ASP A 87 3.14 -9.81 4.09
CA ASP A 87 2.90 -10.30 2.73
C ASP A 87 2.02 -9.34 1.93
N MET A 88 1.02 -8.75 2.58
CA MET A 88 0.18 -7.73 1.96
C MET A 88 0.95 -6.44 1.66
N ILE A 89 1.85 -6.02 2.55
CA ILE A 89 2.73 -4.88 2.31
C ILE A 89 3.66 -5.16 1.13
N GLN A 90 4.25 -6.35 1.06
CA GLN A 90 5.11 -6.75 -0.06
C GLN A 90 4.33 -6.80 -1.39
N SER A 91 3.17 -7.45 -1.40
CA SER A 91 2.32 -7.56 -2.59
C SER A 91 1.58 -6.27 -2.95
N SER A 92 1.57 -5.26 -2.07
CA SER A 92 1.00 -3.93 -2.37
C SER A 92 1.63 -3.28 -3.60
N PHE A 93 2.86 -3.66 -3.94
CA PHE A 93 3.48 -3.29 -5.21
C PHE A 93 2.58 -3.65 -6.39
N GLU A 94 2.02 -4.85 -6.43
CA GLU A 94 1.10 -5.32 -7.49
C GLU A 94 -0.20 -4.52 -7.57
N GLU A 95 -0.58 -3.84 -6.49
CA GLU A 95 -1.72 -2.91 -6.43
C GLU A 95 -1.37 -1.49 -6.90
N GLY A 96 -0.14 -1.28 -7.38
CA GLY A 96 0.36 0.04 -7.79
C GLY A 96 0.84 0.90 -6.62
N LEU A 97 0.98 0.33 -5.42
CA LEU A 97 1.45 1.02 -4.22
C LEU A 97 2.96 0.82 -4.02
N THR A 98 3.57 1.57 -3.11
CA THR A 98 4.99 1.43 -2.76
C THR A 98 5.11 0.79 -1.38
N PRO A 99 5.63 -0.45 -1.26
CA PRO A 99 5.73 -1.15 0.02
C PRO A 99 6.44 -0.36 1.13
N ALA A 100 7.44 0.45 0.77
CA ALA A 100 8.18 1.29 1.70
C ALA A 100 7.31 2.36 2.41
N ASP A 101 6.16 2.74 1.83
CA ASP A 101 5.21 3.66 2.47
C ASP A 101 4.56 3.07 3.74
N TYR A 102 4.69 1.74 3.96
CA TYR A 102 4.10 0.99 5.06
C TYR A 102 5.17 0.40 5.99
N HIS A 103 6.29 1.12 6.15
CA HIS A 103 7.37 0.74 7.07
C HIS A 103 8.02 -0.62 6.78
N GLN A 104 7.95 -1.11 5.54
CA GLN A 104 8.38 -2.46 5.15
C GLN A 104 9.76 -2.83 5.70
N THR A 105 10.78 -1.98 5.49
CA THR A 105 12.16 -2.26 5.91
C THR A 105 12.29 -2.41 7.42
N ALA A 106 11.65 -1.51 8.19
CA ALA A 106 11.67 -1.57 9.64
C ALA A 106 10.90 -2.78 10.18
N LEU A 107 9.72 -3.07 9.61
CA LEU A 107 8.89 -4.21 9.99
C LEU A 107 9.59 -5.54 9.75
N ILE A 108 10.27 -5.73 8.60
CA ILE A 108 11.06 -6.95 8.33
C ILE A 108 12.08 -7.18 9.44
N ARG A 109 12.90 -6.15 9.74
CA ARG A 109 13.93 -6.22 10.79
C ARG A 109 13.34 -6.49 12.17
N MET A 110 12.23 -5.84 12.52
CA MET A 110 11.61 -5.99 13.85
C MET A 110 10.94 -7.37 14.01
N LEU A 111 10.31 -7.89 12.96
CA LEU A 111 9.69 -9.22 12.94
C LEU A 111 10.73 -10.34 13.01
N GLU A 112 11.90 -10.18 12.37
CA GLU A 112 13.01 -11.13 12.54
C GLU A 112 13.46 -11.22 14.01
N ARG A 113 13.61 -10.08 14.68
CA ARG A 113 13.94 -10.04 16.11
C ARG A 113 12.83 -10.58 17.00
N HIS A 114 11.56 -10.36 16.61
CA HIS A 114 10.41 -10.93 17.29
C HIS A 114 10.47 -12.47 17.28
N ARG A 115 10.65 -13.07 16.11
CA ARG A 115 10.76 -14.53 15.92
C ARG A 115 11.97 -15.12 16.67
N ALA A 116 13.06 -14.37 16.75
CA ALA A 116 14.25 -14.77 17.52
C ALA A 116 14.06 -14.66 19.05
N GLY A 117 12.92 -14.15 19.54
CA GLY A 117 12.67 -13.93 20.97
C GLY A 117 13.57 -12.82 21.58
N ALA A 118 14.20 -12.00 20.74
CA ALA A 118 15.27 -11.08 21.12
C ALA A 118 14.78 -9.62 21.34
N MET A 119 13.48 -9.44 21.61
CA MET A 119 12.87 -8.12 21.81
C MET A 119 12.73 -7.77 23.28
N THR A 120 13.02 -6.51 23.60
CA THR A 120 12.65 -5.88 24.87
C THR A 120 11.15 -5.56 24.90
N PRO A 121 10.56 -5.29 26.09
CA PRO A 121 9.17 -4.82 26.18
C PRO A 121 8.91 -3.54 25.38
N CYS A 122 9.87 -2.60 25.34
CA CYS A 122 9.76 -1.38 24.55
C CYS A 122 9.70 -1.68 23.04
N GLU A 123 10.59 -2.53 22.55
CA GLU A 123 10.62 -2.89 21.13
C GLU A 123 9.34 -3.64 20.71
N ARG A 124 8.75 -4.44 21.60
CA ARG A 124 7.45 -5.08 21.34
C ARG A 124 6.32 -4.06 21.22
N ALA A 125 6.28 -3.06 22.11
CA ALA A 125 5.30 -1.97 22.01
C ALA A 125 5.46 -1.17 20.72
N ASP A 126 6.70 -0.85 20.35
CA ASP A 126 7.00 -0.16 19.09
C ASP A 126 6.59 -0.99 17.86
N LEU A 127 6.83 -2.31 17.85
CA LEU A 127 6.38 -3.19 16.77
C LEU A 127 4.86 -3.19 16.63
N ASP A 128 4.15 -3.31 17.75
CA ASP A 128 2.69 -3.35 17.79
C ASP A 128 2.08 -2.06 17.20
N ILE A 129 2.65 -0.89 17.56
CA ILE A 129 2.24 0.41 17.00
C ILE A 129 2.55 0.50 15.51
N LEU A 130 3.75 0.06 15.08
CA LEU A 130 4.17 0.19 13.68
C LEU A 130 3.38 -0.74 12.74
N LEU A 131 3.02 -1.94 13.20
CA LEU A 131 2.11 -2.84 12.48
C LEU A 131 0.71 -2.23 12.36
N THR A 132 0.22 -1.60 13.44
CA THR A 132 -1.07 -0.90 13.46
C THR A 132 -1.09 0.27 12.47
N ASP A 133 -0.05 1.11 12.46
CA ASP A 133 0.07 2.22 11.52
C ASP A 133 0.14 1.73 10.06
N ALA A 134 0.94 0.69 9.80
CA ALA A 134 1.06 0.09 8.48
C ALA A 134 -0.27 -0.49 7.97
N LEU A 135 -1.02 -1.20 8.82
CA LEU A 135 -2.35 -1.73 8.48
C LEU A 135 -3.33 -0.60 8.15
N LEU A 136 -3.39 0.46 8.97
CA LEU A 136 -4.28 1.60 8.76
C LEU A 136 -4.00 2.30 7.43
N ARG A 137 -2.72 2.59 7.15
CA ARG A 137 -2.31 3.21 5.89
C ARG A 137 -2.60 2.33 4.68
N LEU A 138 -2.23 1.06 4.76
CA LEU A 138 -2.44 0.13 3.65
C LEU A 138 -3.93 -0.02 3.36
N GLY A 139 -4.75 -0.24 4.39
CA GLY A 139 -6.20 -0.31 4.27
C GLY A 139 -6.78 0.95 3.64
N TYR A 140 -6.36 2.14 4.12
CA TYR A 140 -6.79 3.42 3.55
C TYR A 140 -6.42 3.54 2.07
N HIS A 141 -5.17 3.22 1.68
CA HIS A 141 -4.74 3.32 0.28
C HIS A 141 -5.39 2.27 -0.64
N LEU A 142 -5.68 1.06 -0.14
CA LEU A 142 -6.43 0.06 -0.91
C LEU A 142 -7.87 0.52 -1.15
N LEU A 143 -8.49 1.16 -0.16
CA LEU A 143 -9.88 1.63 -0.21
C LEU A 143 -10.04 2.92 -1.01
N TYR A 144 -9.18 3.90 -0.80
CA TYR A 144 -9.34 5.27 -1.32
C TYR A 144 -8.29 5.66 -2.36
N GLY A 145 -7.21 4.90 -2.50
CA GLY A 145 -6.04 5.31 -3.24
C GLY A 145 -5.14 6.25 -2.43
N LYS A 146 -3.95 6.52 -2.96
CA LYS A 146 -2.93 7.38 -2.34
C LYS A 146 -3.12 8.87 -2.66
N VAL A 147 -3.77 9.19 -3.77
CA VAL A 147 -3.95 10.56 -4.25
C VAL A 147 -5.41 10.96 -4.10
N ASN A 148 -5.65 12.18 -3.64
CA ASN A 148 -6.98 12.77 -3.67
C ASN A 148 -7.35 13.12 -5.12
N PRO A 149 -8.36 12.46 -5.73
CA PRO A 149 -8.66 12.67 -7.14
C PRO A 149 -9.07 14.11 -7.46
N ARG A 150 -9.63 14.85 -6.50
CA ARG A 150 -10.03 16.26 -6.69
C ARG A 150 -8.86 17.21 -6.85
N ASP A 151 -7.68 16.81 -6.38
CA ASP A 151 -6.45 17.59 -6.59
C ASP A 151 -5.91 17.40 -8.02
N LEU A 152 -6.36 16.35 -8.72
CA LEU A 152 -6.00 16.06 -10.12
C LEU A 152 -7.03 16.59 -11.11
N ASP A 153 -8.32 16.43 -10.79
CA ASP A 153 -9.46 16.89 -11.60
C ASP A 153 -10.56 17.44 -10.68
N ALA A 154 -10.83 18.74 -10.79
CA ALA A 154 -11.83 19.41 -9.96
C ALA A 154 -13.26 18.91 -10.22
N ASP A 155 -13.52 18.36 -11.41
CA ASP A 155 -14.83 17.80 -11.81
C ASP A 155 -15.01 16.35 -11.33
N TRP A 156 -14.02 15.80 -10.61
CA TRP A 156 -14.09 14.43 -10.09
C TRP A 156 -15.23 14.25 -9.08
N ASN A 157 -16.28 13.56 -9.51
CA ASN A 157 -17.54 13.39 -8.77
C ASN A 157 -17.76 11.97 -8.21
N LEU A 158 -16.81 11.05 -8.40
CA LEU A 158 -16.87 9.70 -7.82
C LEU A 158 -16.51 9.76 -6.32
N LYS A 159 -17.52 9.57 -5.46
CA LYS A 159 -17.34 9.36 -4.03
C LYS A 159 -17.19 7.86 -3.77
N ARG A 160 -16.13 7.47 -3.06
CA ARG A 160 -16.09 6.16 -2.38
C ARG A 160 -16.63 6.37 -0.98
N GLU A 161 -17.76 5.76 -0.69
CA GLU A 161 -18.26 5.68 0.69
C GLU A 161 -17.69 4.38 1.27
N ILE A 162 -16.85 4.48 2.30
CA ILE A 162 -16.78 3.35 3.24
C ILE A 162 -18.12 3.38 3.94
N TYR A 163 -18.93 2.34 3.71
CA TYR A 163 -20.17 2.02 4.42
C TYR A 163 -20.12 2.58 5.85
N ASP A 164 -21.10 3.39 6.27
CA ASP A 164 -21.31 4.10 7.56
C ASP A 164 -20.70 3.45 8.85
N LYS A 165 -19.40 3.17 8.87
CA LYS A 165 -18.71 2.41 9.90
C LYS A 165 -17.51 3.20 10.36
N ASP A 166 -17.38 3.28 11.68
CA ASP A 166 -16.22 3.86 12.35
C ASP A 166 -14.94 3.11 11.87
N PRO A 167 -13.91 3.83 11.39
CA PRO A 167 -12.64 3.23 10.99
C PRO A 167 -11.98 2.36 12.08
N VAL A 168 -12.18 2.72 13.35
CA VAL A 168 -11.69 1.96 14.50
C VAL A 168 -12.45 0.63 14.61
N ASP A 169 -13.76 0.62 14.39
CA ASP A 169 -14.57 -0.61 14.42
C ASP A 169 -14.25 -1.54 13.24
N LEU A 170 -13.99 -0.97 12.06
CA LEU A 170 -13.52 -1.72 10.90
C LEU A 170 -12.15 -2.36 11.16
N MET A 171 -11.24 -1.62 11.80
CA MET A 171 -9.93 -2.14 12.17
C MET A 171 -10.03 -3.25 13.21
N GLN A 172 -10.85 -3.08 14.23
CA GLN A 172 -11.10 -4.11 15.23
C GLN A 172 -11.64 -5.39 14.58
N SER A 173 -12.59 -5.24 13.65
CA SER A 173 -13.11 -6.37 12.86
C SER A 173 -12.02 -7.05 12.02
N ALA A 174 -11.07 -6.29 11.47
CA ALA A 174 -9.95 -6.83 10.70
C ALA A 174 -9.00 -7.65 11.59
N ILE A 175 -8.68 -7.14 12.78
CA ILE A 175 -7.82 -7.80 13.78
C ILE A 175 -8.45 -9.10 14.29
N ASP A 176 -9.76 -9.06 14.55
CA ASP A 176 -10.51 -10.18 15.12
C ASP A 176 -10.82 -11.28 14.09
N SER A 177 -10.70 -10.98 12.79
CA SER A 177 -10.95 -11.92 11.71
C SER A 177 -10.00 -13.14 11.74
N ASP A 178 -10.47 -14.25 11.16
CA ASP A 178 -9.65 -15.47 11.02
C ASP A 178 -8.49 -15.28 10.03
N SER A 179 -8.67 -14.38 9.06
CA SER A 179 -7.64 -14.00 8.10
C SER A 179 -7.74 -12.52 7.78
N LEU A 180 -6.72 -11.77 8.19
CA LEU A 180 -6.57 -10.35 7.89
C LEU A 180 -6.58 -10.11 6.38
N LYS A 181 -5.88 -10.98 5.63
CA LYS A 181 -5.85 -10.94 4.17
C LYS A 181 -7.24 -11.15 3.57
N GLY A 182 -7.96 -12.17 4.03
CA GLY A 182 -9.32 -12.45 3.57
C GLY A 182 -10.28 -11.30 3.86
N PHE A 183 -10.17 -10.68 5.04
CA PHE A 183 -10.98 -9.51 5.42
C PHE A 183 -10.73 -8.33 4.48
N LEU A 184 -9.47 -7.93 4.28
CA LEU A 184 -9.13 -6.79 3.43
C LEU A 184 -9.46 -7.03 1.94
N GLN A 185 -9.38 -8.27 1.46
CA GLN A 185 -9.78 -8.62 0.09
C GLN A 185 -11.26 -8.36 -0.21
N GLN A 186 -12.14 -8.35 0.81
CA GLN A 186 -13.57 -8.04 0.63
C GLN A 186 -13.81 -6.59 0.18
N PHE A 187 -12.84 -5.72 0.42
CA PHE A 187 -12.92 -4.30 0.08
C PHE A 187 -12.29 -3.97 -1.28
N MET A 188 -11.60 -4.93 -1.90
CA MET A 188 -10.94 -4.72 -3.18
C MET A 188 -11.96 -4.69 -4.33
N PRO A 189 -11.80 -3.78 -5.32
CA PRO A 189 -12.72 -3.72 -6.45
C PRO A 189 -12.77 -5.02 -7.26
N VAL A 190 -13.95 -5.64 -7.36
CA VAL A 190 -14.16 -6.87 -8.16
C VAL A 190 -14.53 -6.55 -9.62
N LEU A 191 -13.96 -5.48 -10.18
CA LEU A 191 -14.27 -5.03 -11.54
C LEU A 191 -13.29 -5.65 -12.55
N PRO A 192 -13.76 -6.20 -13.69
CA PRO A 192 -12.86 -6.73 -14.72
C PRO A 192 -11.84 -5.72 -15.27
N VAL A 193 -12.18 -4.43 -15.23
CA VAL A 193 -11.24 -3.34 -15.57
C VAL A 193 -10.08 -3.28 -14.57
N TYR A 194 -10.36 -3.41 -13.27
CA TYR A 194 -9.34 -3.39 -12.23
C TYR A 194 -8.33 -4.53 -12.41
N THR A 195 -8.80 -5.76 -12.66
CA THR A 195 -7.93 -6.90 -12.95
C THR A 195 -7.06 -6.67 -14.20
N ARG A 196 -7.65 -6.15 -15.28
CA ARG A 196 -6.90 -5.81 -16.51
C ARG A 196 -5.84 -4.73 -16.28
N MET A 197 -6.13 -3.72 -15.45
CA MET A 197 -5.16 -2.69 -15.09
C MET A 197 -3.98 -3.27 -14.30
N LYS A 198 -4.23 -4.20 -13.37
CA LYS A 198 -3.16 -4.89 -12.65
C LYS A 198 -2.28 -5.74 -13.58
N GLN A 199 -2.90 -6.45 -14.53
CA GLN A 199 -2.17 -7.21 -15.54
C GLN A 199 -1.29 -6.30 -16.40
N ALA A 200 -1.85 -5.22 -16.94
CA ALA A 200 -1.10 -4.23 -17.70
C ALA A 200 0.05 -3.62 -16.88
N LEU A 201 -0.17 -3.30 -15.60
CA LEU A 201 0.88 -2.80 -14.70
C LEU A 201 2.03 -3.81 -14.56
N ALA A 202 1.72 -5.10 -14.41
CA ALA A 202 2.73 -6.15 -14.35
C ALA A 202 3.53 -6.25 -15.66
N GLU A 203 2.85 -6.19 -16.80
CA GLU A 203 3.48 -6.18 -18.14
C GLU A 203 4.45 -4.99 -18.30
N TYR A 204 4.01 -3.77 -17.97
CA TYR A 204 4.84 -2.57 -18.07
C TYR A 204 6.05 -2.60 -17.13
N ARG A 205 5.90 -3.17 -15.94
CA ARG A 205 7.03 -3.37 -15.02
C ARG A 205 8.02 -4.40 -15.55
N ALA A 206 7.54 -5.47 -16.17
CA ALA A 206 8.41 -6.45 -16.82
C ALA A 206 9.19 -5.83 -17.99
N ILE A 207 8.55 -4.97 -18.79
CA ILE A 207 9.24 -4.18 -19.82
C ILE A 207 10.34 -3.31 -19.19
N LYS A 208 10.01 -2.55 -18.13
CA LYS A 208 10.99 -1.72 -17.40
C LYS A 208 12.16 -2.54 -16.86
N ALA A 209 11.90 -3.70 -16.28
CA ALA A 209 12.93 -4.58 -15.71
C ALA A 209 13.87 -5.16 -16.79
N ARG A 210 13.40 -5.30 -18.04
CA ARG A 210 14.23 -5.74 -19.19
C ARG A 210 15.01 -4.61 -19.87
N GLY A 211 15.03 -3.40 -19.30
CA GLY A 211 15.75 -2.25 -19.85
C GLY A 211 14.84 -1.11 -20.32
N GLY A 212 13.52 -1.29 -20.29
CA GLY A 212 12.55 -0.26 -20.67
C GLY A 212 12.43 -0.10 -22.18
N TRP A 213 12.00 1.09 -22.61
CA TRP A 213 11.87 1.43 -24.02
C TRP A 213 13.13 2.07 -24.58
N PRO A 214 13.46 1.84 -25.85
CA PRO A 214 14.53 2.59 -26.52
C PRO A 214 14.18 4.08 -26.53
N GLN A 215 15.18 4.92 -26.27
CA GLN A 215 15.02 6.36 -26.47
C GLN A 215 15.11 6.67 -27.97
N ILE A 216 14.03 7.18 -28.53
CA ILE A 216 13.96 7.60 -29.93
C ILE A 216 14.23 9.11 -29.99
N PRO A 217 15.32 9.57 -30.63
CA PRO A 217 15.59 10.99 -30.80
C PRO A 217 14.45 11.69 -31.56
N SER A 218 14.15 12.93 -31.15
CA SER A 218 13.25 13.79 -31.93
C SER A 218 13.83 14.11 -33.30
N GLY A 219 12.97 14.37 -34.28
CA GLY A 219 13.37 14.71 -35.64
C GLY A 219 12.17 14.88 -36.56
N ALA A 220 12.41 14.99 -37.86
CA ALA A 220 11.34 15.08 -38.85
C ALA A 220 10.45 13.83 -38.84
N THR A 221 9.20 13.98 -39.30
CA THR A 221 8.27 12.86 -39.47
C THR A 221 8.86 11.80 -40.38
N ILE A 222 8.76 10.53 -39.99
CA ILE A 222 9.19 9.39 -40.82
C ILE A 222 7.96 8.80 -41.51
N LYS A 223 8.05 8.62 -42.83
CA LYS A 223 6.96 8.08 -43.66
C LYS A 223 7.27 6.67 -44.18
N PRO A 224 6.22 5.90 -44.56
CA PRO A 224 6.41 4.62 -45.22
C PRO A 224 7.34 4.69 -46.44
N GLY A 225 8.26 3.72 -46.54
CA GLY A 225 9.27 3.62 -47.61
C GLY A 225 10.55 4.44 -47.39
N GLU A 226 10.63 5.27 -46.34
CA GLU A 226 11.84 6.04 -46.05
C GLU A 226 12.93 5.18 -45.40
N ARG A 227 14.19 5.64 -45.51
CA ARG A 227 15.34 5.06 -44.80
C ARG A 227 15.83 6.05 -43.77
N GLU A 228 15.80 5.67 -42.50
CA GLU A 228 16.13 6.59 -41.42
C GLU A 228 16.69 5.81 -40.20
N PRO A 229 17.75 6.30 -39.50
CA PRO A 229 18.37 5.58 -38.38
C PRO A 229 17.44 5.19 -37.20
N ARG A 230 16.49 6.05 -36.82
CA ARG A 230 15.47 5.84 -35.79
C ARG A 230 14.49 4.73 -36.14
N VAL A 231 14.36 4.31 -37.41
CA VAL A 231 13.51 3.17 -37.80
C VAL A 231 13.90 1.90 -37.04
N ALA A 232 15.20 1.66 -36.82
CA ALA A 232 15.66 0.51 -36.05
C ALA A 232 15.17 0.57 -34.59
N LEU A 233 15.14 1.77 -33.99
CA LEU A 233 14.64 1.99 -32.62
C LEU A 233 13.11 1.86 -32.55
N ILE A 234 12.39 2.32 -33.57
CA ILE A 234 10.92 2.18 -33.67
C ILE A 234 10.54 0.71 -33.78
N ARG A 235 11.26 -0.08 -34.60
CA ARG A 235 11.05 -1.53 -34.68
C ARG A 235 11.22 -2.21 -33.33
N GLU A 236 12.27 -1.85 -32.61
CA GLU A 236 12.53 -2.40 -31.28
C GLU A 236 11.43 -2.03 -30.29
N LEU A 237 11.00 -0.76 -30.27
CA LEU A 237 9.87 -0.32 -29.46
C LEU A 237 8.60 -1.14 -29.75
N LEU A 238 8.26 -1.31 -31.03
CA LEU A 238 7.04 -2.01 -31.44
C LEU A 238 7.10 -3.51 -31.16
N ARG A 239 8.28 -4.14 -31.14
CA ARG A 239 8.44 -5.51 -30.63
C ARG A 239 8.20 -5.58 -29.13
N ILE A 240 8.82 -4.68 -28.36
CA ILE A 240 8.65 -4.59 -26.91
C ILE A 240 7.17 -4.41 -26.52
N THR A 241 6.42 -3.63 -27.29
CA THR A 241 5.00 -3.37 -27.05
C THR A 241 4.06 -4.37 -27.73
N GLY A 242 4.59 -5.36 -28.47
CA GLY A 242 3.82 -6.41 -29.13
C GLY A 242 3.06 -5.97 -30.38
N ASP A 243 3.30 -4.77 -30.90
CA ASP A 243 2.69 -4.28 -32.14
C ASP A 243 3.42 -4.82 -33.38
N LEU A 244 4.69 -5.22 -33.25
CA LEU A 244 5.49 -5.92 -34.27
C LEU A 244 5.89 -7.30 -33.74
N ALA A 245 5.63 -8.36 -34.51
CA ALA A 245 5.96 -9.72 -34.11
C ALA A 245 7.48 -9.96 -34.09
N ASP A 246 7.94 -10.87 -33.21
CA ASP A 246 9.33 -11.35 -33.12
C ASP A 246 9.69 -12.32 -34.27
N GLU A 247 9.34 -11.95 -35.50
CA GLU A 247 9.68 -12.70 -36.71
C GLU A 247 11.09 -12.38 -37.21
N THR A 248 11.48 -13.01 -38.34
CA THR A 248 12.77 -12.84 -38.99
C THR A 248 13.19 -11.36 -39.06
N PRO A 249 14.43 -11.01 -38.67
CA PRO A 249 14.91 -9.64 -38.73
C PRO A 249 14.69 -9.03 -40.12
N ALA A 250 14.27 -7.76 -40.16
CA ALA A 250 14.11 -7.04 -41.42
C ALA A 250 15.44 -7.05 -42.19
N ALA A 251 15.36 -7.25 -43.51
CA ALA A 251 16.53 -7.28 -44.39
C ALA A 251 17.32 -5.96 -44.32
N ASP A 252 16.63 -4.83 -44.14
CA ASP A 252 17.21 -3.54 -43.82
C ASP A 252 16.54 -2.95 -42.56
N PRO A 253 17.21 -2.97 -41.40
CA PRO A 253 16.68 -2.42 -40.15
C PRO A 253 16.34 -0.92 -40.19
N MET A 254 16.93 -0.15 -41.11
CA MET A 254 16.71 1.29 -41.24
C MET A 254 15.62 1.64 -42.25
N HIS A 255 15.16 0.67 -43.04
CA HIS A 255 14.11 0.89 -44.03
C HIS A 255 12.73 0.73 -43.40
N TYR A 256 11.86 1.71 -43.63
CA TYR A 256 10.47 1.67 -43.21
C TYR A 256 9.67 0.85 -44.22
N ASP A 257 9.55 -0.46 -43.98
CA ASP A 257 8.83 -1.38 -44.85
C ASP A 257 7.34 -1.49 -44.50
N VAL A 258 6.61 -2.24 -45.34
CA VAL A 258 5.16 -2.49 -45.19
C VAL A 258 4.84 -3.21 -43.87
N GLN A 259 5.74 -4.07 -43.37
CA GLN A 259 5.51 -4.77 -42.10
C GLN A 259 5.56 -3.77 -40.93
N LEU A 260 6.52 -2.85 -40.95
CA LEU A 260 6.62 -1.78 -39.96
C LEU A 260 5.44 -0.82 -40.05
N GLU A 261 5.01 -0.44 -41.24
CA GLU A 261 3.82 0.40 -41.44
C GLU A 261 2.58 -0.18 -40.75
N GLN A 262 2.32 -1.47 -40.96
CA GLN A 262 1.21 -2.15 -40.31
C GLN A 262 1.36 -2.19 -38.79
N ALA A 263 2.58 -2.32 -38.27
CA ALA A 263 2.85 -2.27 -36.84
C ALA A 263 2.62 -0.87 -36.25
N VAL A 264 3.04 0.19 -36.95
CA VAL A 264 2.78 1.57 -36.55
C VAL A 264 1.29 1.87 -36.56
N ILE A 265 0.55 1.43 -37.58
CA ILE A 265 -0.92 1.60 -37.63
C ILE A 265 -1.60 0.88 -36.46
N ARG A 266 -1.15 -0.34 -36.10
CA ARG A 266 -1.66 -1.05 -34.90
C ARG A 266 -1.41 -0.26 -33.63
N PHE A 267 -0.20 0.27 -33.47
CA PHE A 267 0.17 1.13 -32.36
C PHE A 267 -0.72 2.39 -32.30
N GLN A 268 -0.82 3.14 -33.41
CA GLN A 268 -1.64 4.34 -33.51
C GLN A 268 -3.09 4.07 -33.12
N LYS A 269 -3.68 2.99 -33.66
CA LYS A 269 -5.04 2.57 -33.31
C LYS A 269 -5.20 2.27 -31.81
N ARG A 270 -4.24 1.56 -31.21
CA ARG A 270 -4.26 1.20 -29.79
C ARG A 270 -4.15 2.41 -28.87
N HIS A 271 -3.49 3.47 -29.33
CA HIS A 271 -3.32 4.75 -28.62
C HIS A 271 -4.32 5.82 -29.03
N ALA A 272 -5.34 5.48 -29.82
CA ALA A 272 -6.34 6.43 -30.35
C ALA A 272 -5.74 7.63 -31.11
N LEU A 273 -4.65 7.39 -31.84
CA LEU A 273 -4.02 8.34 -32.77
C LEU A 273 -4.58 8.19 -34.19
N GLU A 274 -4.28 9.16 -35.06
CA GLU A 274 -4.56 9.04 -36.50
C GLU A 274 -3.78 7.85 -37.09
N MET A 275 -4.46 7.01 -37.87
CA MET A 275 -3.95 5.73 -38.37
C MET A 275 -3.30 5.87 -39.75
N ASP A 276 -2.39 6.84 -39.90
CA ASP A 276 -1.76 7.21 -41.17
C ASP A 276 -0.42 6.50 -41.43
N GLY A 277 0.09 5.73 -40.46
CA GLY A 277 1.40 5.08 -40.56
C GLY A 277 2.58 6.05 -40.50
N ALA A 278 2.37 7.35 -40.29
CA ALA A 278 3.42 8.33 -40.15
C ALA A 278 3.87 8.42 -38.69
N VAL A 279 5.19 8.48 -38.47
CA VAL A 279 5.76 8.67 -37.13
C VAL A 279 6.14 10.14 -36.97
N GLY A 280 5.21 10.92 -36.41
CA GLY A 280 5.31 12.36 -36.18
C GLY A 280 5.95 12.77 -34.87
#